data_AF-A0A5V1SZE4-F1
#
_entry.id   AF-A0A5V1SZE4-F1
#
_cell.length_a   1.000
_cell.length_b   1.000
_cell.length_c   1.000
_cell.angle_alpha   90.00
_cell.angle_beta   90.00
_cell.angle_gamma   90.00
#
_symmetry.space_group_name_H-M   'P 1'
#
loop_
_entity.id
_entity.type
_entity.pdbx_description
1 polymer ?
#
loop_
_entity_poly.entity_id
_entity_poly.type
_entity_poly.pdbx_seq_one_letter_code
_entity_poly.pdbx_strand_id
1 'polypeptide(L)'
;DDGTYAITAVQHVPEKESIVDNGASFDPQPGTIHGTVPPAIQHLTTEILAEEGQYQVLARWDTPRVVKGVSFSLRLNVAAEDGSDRLVSSAGTPDTQYRFRGLMPGRYTLSVRAVNSQGQQGDPASIQFSISAPAAPSFIELTPGYFQITATPRQAVYDPTVQYEFWFSDAQITDIHQVENAARYLGTALYWIAASVNIRPGRDYYFYIRAVNQVGKSAFVEATGQASNDAAGYLDFFKGQITESHLGKELLEKVDLTEDNASKLQQFSKEWQDANDKWNAMWGVKIEQTKDGKYYVAGLGLSMEDTPDGKISQ
;
A
#
# COMPACT_ATOMS: atom_id res chain seq x y z
N ASP A 1 -7.61 21.65 -78.91
CA ASP A 1 -7.26 20.33 -79.46
C ASP A 1 -5.96 19.91 -78.76
N ASP A 2 -5.92 19.02 -77.78
CA ASP A 2 -6.81 17.89 -77.50
C ASP A 2 -7.07 17.72 -76.00
N GLY A 3 -8.31 17.97 -75.60
CA GLY A 3 -8.78 17.79 -74.22
C GLY A 3 -9.15 16.33 -73.99
N THR A 4 -8.31 15.61 -73.24
CA THR A 4 -8.61 14.27 -72.76
C THR A 4 -8.92 14.35 -71.27
N TYR A 5 -10.21 14.31 -70.91
CA TYR A 5 -10.64 14.13 -69.52
C TYR A 5 -11.06 12.67 -69.33
N ALA A 6 -10.55 12.04 -68.28
CA ALA A 6 -11.06 10.75 -67.84
C ALA A 6 -12.27 11.00 -66.91
N ILE A 7 -13.45 10.57 -67.34
CA ILE A 7 -14.65 10.53 -66.50
C ILE A 7 -14.81 9.09 -66.01
N THR A 8 -14.70 8.88 -64.70
CA THR A 8 -15.07 7.61 -64.07
C THR A 8 -16.49 7.75 -63.51
N ALA A 9 -17.45 7.09 -64.14
CA ALA A 9 -18.78 6.94 -63.59
C ALA A 9 -18.86 5.59 -62.85
N VAL A 10 -19.24 5.63 -61.58
CA VAL A 10 -19.55 4.41 -60.83
C VAL A 10 -20.98 4.03 -61.20
N GLN A 11 -21.15 2.91 -61.91
CA GLN A 11 -22.46 2.35 -62.19
C GLN A 11 -23.00 1.72 -60.91
N HIS A 12 -24.14 2.19 -60.44
CA HIS A 12 -24.89 1.51 -59.37
C HIS A 12 -25.29 0.12 -59.88
N VAL A 13 -24.84 -0.93 -59.18
CA VAL A 13 -25.19 -2.33 -59.45
C VAL A 13 -26.16 -2.77 -58.36
N PRO A 14 -27.49 -2.77 -58.61
CA PRO A 14 -28.49 -3.08 -57.59
C PRO A 14 -28.29 -4.47 -56.96
N GLU A 15 -27.74 -5.44 -57.71
CA GLU A 15 -27.46 -6.77 -57.17
C GLU A 15 -26.35 -6.79 -56.12
N LYS A 16 -25.50 -5.75 -56.03
CA LYS A 16 -24.47 -5.66 -54.98
C LYS A 16 -25.00 -5.06 -53.67
N GLU A 17 -26.01 -4.19 -53.70
CA GLU A 17 -26.66 -3.71 -52.46
C GLU A 17 -27.32 -4.85 -51.69
N SER A 18 -28.00 -5.78 -52.38
CA SER A 18 -28.66 -6.91 -51.71
C SER A 18 -27.70 -7.91 -51.06
N ILE A 19 -26.45 -7.98 -51.55
CA ILE A 19 -25.40 -8.86 -51.01
C ILE A 19 -24.66 -8.18 -49.85
N VAL A 20 -24.48 -6.86 -49.89
CA VAL A 20 -23.82 -6.10 -48.82
C VAL A 20 -24.70 -5.98 -47.58
N ASP A 21 -26.02 -5.79 -47.76
CA ASP A 21 -26.91 -5.64 -46.61
C ASP A 21 -27.34 -6.96 -45.97
N ASN A 22 -27.17 -8.13 -46.62
CA ASN A 22 -27.38 -9.45 -46.01
C ASN A 22 -28.68 -9.59 -45.16
N GLY A 23 -29.75 -8.90 -45.56
CA GLY A 23 -31.01 -8.84 -44.81
C GLY A 23 -31.03 -7.96 -43.54
N ALA A 24 -29.97 -7.19 -43.28
CA ALA A 24 -29.87 -6.22 -42.20
C ALA A 24 -30.70 -4.96 -42.53
N SER A 25 -32.01 -5.09 -42.36
CA SER A 25 -32.87 -3.92 -42.15
C SER A 25 -32.64 -3.42 -40.72
N PHE A 26 -32.37 -2.13 -40.54
CA PHE A 26 -32.66 -1.53 -39.24
C PHE A 26 -34.17 -1.55 -39.09
N ASP A 27 -34.68 -2.24 -38.06
CA ASP A 27 -36.08 -2.10 -37.69
C ASP A 27 -36.39 -0.59 -37.59
N PRO A 28 -37.47 -0.10 -38.25
CA PRO A 28 -37.90 1.26 -38.00
C PRO A 28 -38.08 1.38 -36.49
N GLN A 29 -37.31 2.28 -35.87
CA GLN A 29 -37.37 2.49 -34.43
C GLN A 29 -38.84 2.54 -34.03
N PRO A 30 -39.33 1.61 -33.18
CA PRO A 30 -40.72 1.63 -32.78
C PRO A 30 -41.00 3.02 -32.24
N GLY A 31 -41.98 3.70 -32.83
CA GLY A 31 -42.42 5.03 -32.41
C GLY A 31 -42.95 4.99 -30.99
N THR A 32 -42.05 4.99 -30.02
CA THR A 32 -42.27 5.32 -28.61
C THR A 32 -41.06 6.12 -28.17
N ILE A 33 -41.02 7.36 -28.65
CA ILE A 33 -40.01 8.40 -28.39
C ILE A 33 -39.95 8.83 -26.90
N HIS A 34 -40.73 8.17 -26.04
CA HIS A 34 -40.80 8.41 -24.61
C HIS A 34 -40.88 7.06 -23.91
N GLY A 35 -39.72 6.45 -23.59
CA GLY A 35 -39.68 5.45 -22.55
C GLY A 35 -40.19 6.10 -21.26
N THR A 36 -41.41 5.76 -20.85
CA THR A 36 -42.06 6.32 -19.66
C THR A 36 -41.38 5.84 -18.37
N VAL A 37 -40.68 4.71 -18.42
CA VAL A 37 -39.98 4.18 -17.26
C VAL A 37 -38.59 4.82 -17.15
N PRO A 38 -38.30 5.60 -16.09
CA PRO A 38 -36.96 6.13 -15.87
C PRO A 38 -35.96 4.98 -15.68
N PRO A 39 -34.73 5.09 -16.21
CA PRO A 39 -33.74 4.03 -16.12
C PRO A 39 -33.32 3.78 -14.67
N ALA A 40 -32.98 2.52 -14.36
CA ALA A 40 -32.39 2.18 -13.07
C ALA A 40 -30.99 2.80 -12.91
N ILE A 41 -30.63 3.15 -11.68
CA ILE A 41 -29.29 3.62 -11.32
C ILE A 41 -28.41 2.41 -11.00
N GLN A 42 -27.20 2.39 -11.54
CA GLN A 42 -26.20 1.32 -11.34
C GLN A 42 -24.87 1.89 -10.88
N HIS A 43 -24.05 1.07 -10.22
CA HIS A 43 -22.68 1.41 -9.76
C HIS A 43 -22.59 2.76 -9.03
N LEU A 44 -23.60 3.08 -8.20
CA LEU A 44 -23.56 4.28 -7.39
C LEU A 44 -22.37 4.20 -6.44
N THR A 45 -21.41 5.10 -6.61
CA THR A 45 -20.18 5.19 -5.82
C THR A 45 -20.02 6.59 -5.25
N THR A 46 -19.28 6.70 -4.16
CA THR A 46 -18.97 7.96 -3.48
C THR A 46 -17.49 8.03 -3.15
N GLU A 47 -16.86 9.15 -3.47
CA GLU A 47 -15.47 9.45 -3.14
C GLU A 47 -15.42 10.67 -2.23
N ILE A 48 -14.72 10.56 -1.11
CA ILE A 48 -14.58 11.64 -0.12
C ILE A 48 -13.29 12.40 -0.41
N LEU A 49 -13.42 13.72 -0.51
CA LEU A 49 -12.32 14.64 -0.74
C LEU A 49 -12.27 15.65 0.41
N ALA A 50 -11.08 15.90 0.94
CA ALA A 50 -10.86 16.97 1.92
C ALA A 50 -10.18 18.14 1.21
N GLU A 51 -10.81 19.31 1.22
CA GLU A 51 -10.29 20.52 0.58
C GLU A 51 -10.52 21.70 1.53
N GLU A 52 -9.45 22.38 1.94
CA GLU A 52 -9.49 23.60 2.77
C GLU A 52 -10.34 23.49 4.05
N GLY A 53 -10.28 22.34 4.74
CA GLY A 53 -11.00 22.11 6.00
C GLY A 53 -12.51 21.83 5.83
N GLN A 54 -12.98 21.64 4.60
CA GLN A 54 -14.32 21.15 4.29
C GLN A 54 -14.27 19.79 3.60
N TYR A 55 -15.28 18.96 3.86
CA TYR A 55 -15.43 17.69 3.18
C TYR A 55 -16.36 17.82 1.99
N GLN A 56 -15.92 17.25 0.87
CA GLN A 56 -16.72 17.10 -0.34
C GLN A 56 -16.93 15.62 -0.62
N VAL A 57 -18.09 15.29 -1.18
CA VAL A 57 -18.35 13.94 -1.69
C VAL A 57 -18.69 14.04 -3.16
N LEU A 58 -17.89 13.37 -3.98
CA LEU A 58 -18.17 13.17 -5.39
C LEU A 58 -18.95 11.86 -5.55
N ALA A 59 -20.21 11.97 -5.94
CA ALA A 59 -21.05 10.84 -6.29
C ALA A 59 -21.00 10.59 -7.81
N ARG A 60 -20.88 9.33 -8.20
CA ARG A 60 -20.91 8.87 -9.60
C ARG A 60 -21.82 7.66 -9.74
N TRP A 61 -22.50 7.55 -10.86
CA TRP A 61 -23.37 6.42 -11.16
C TRP A 61 -23.50 6.19 -12.66
N ASP A 62 -24.01 5.04 -13.03
CA ASP A 62 -24.31 4.67 -14.40
C ASP A 62 -25.81 4.45 -14.59
N THR A 63 -26.24 4.47 -15.85
CA THR A 63 -27.56 4.00 -16.28
C THR A 63 -27.40 2.97 -17.37
N PRO A 64 -28.17 1.87 -17.37
CA PRO A 64 -28.03 0.79 -18.34
C PRO A 64 -28.32 1.24 -19.79
N ARG A 65 -29.08 2.34 -19.95
CA ARG A 65 -29.35 2.98 -21.24
C ARG A 65 -29.45 4.49 -21.05
N VAL A 66 -28.86 5.24 -21.98
CA VAL A 66 -29.03 6.70 -22.05
C VAL A 66 -30.39 7.01 -22.66
N VAL A 67 -31.34 7.42 -21.83
CA VAL A 67 -32.67 7.84 -22.29
C VAL A 67 -32.68 9.37 -22.40
N LYS A 68 -33.03 9.90 -23.59
CA LYS A 68 -33.13 11.34 -23.79
C LYS A 68 -34.17 11.95 -22.84
N GLY A 69 -33.83 13.08 -22.23
CA GLY A 69 -34.73 13.81 -21.33
C GLY A 69 -34.83 13.23 -19.91
N VAL A 70 -33.89 12.36 -19.52
CA VAL A 70 -33.73 11.93 -18.13
C VAL A 70 -32.79 12.87 -17.38
N SER A 71 -33.17 13.20 -16.16
CA SER A 71 -32.34 13.86 -15.15
C SER A 71 -32.31 13.02 -13.88
N PHE A 72 -31.47 13.39 -12.92
CA PHE A 72 -31.27 12.65 -11.69
C PHE A 72 -31.61 13.52 -10.50
N SER A 73 -32.40 12.98 -9.58
CA SER A 73 -32.67 13.59 -8.28
C SER A 73 -31.86 12.86 -7.21
N LEU A 74 -31.09 13.64 -6.46
CA LEU A 74 -30.25 13.17 -5.37
C LEU A 74 -30.80 13.67 -4.04
N ARG A 75 -30.77 12.81 -3.04
CA ARG A 75 -31.12 13.12 -1.65
C ARG A 75 -30.01 12.60 -0.74
N LEU A 76 -29.35 13.51 -0.04
CA LEU A 76 -28.32 13.19 0.93
C LEU A 76 -28.88 13.40 2.35
N ASN A 77 -28.97 12.34 3.13
CA ASN A 77 -29.36 12.41 4.54
C ASN A 77 -28.16 12.07 5.44
N VAL A 78 -28.12 12.66 6.62
CA VAL A 78 -27.17 12.32 7.70
C VAL A 78 -27.91 11.58 8.80
N ALA A 79 -27.30 10.53 9.33
CA ALA A 79 -27.80 9.85 10.53
C ALA A 79 -27.57 10.75 11.75
N ALA A 80 -28.64 11.14 12.41
CA ALA A 80 -28.60 11.90 13.66
C ALA A 80 -28.34 10.97 14.86
N GLU A 81 -27.92 11.56 15.98
CA GLU A 81 -27.62 10.83 17.22
C GLU A 81 -28.83 10.08 17.79
N ASP A 82 -30.05 10.59 17.53
CA ASP A 82 -31.31 9.97 17.91
C ASP A 82 -31.71 8.78 17.00
N GLY A 83 -30.86 8.41 16.04
CA GLY A 83 -31.09 7.35 15.07
C GLY A 83 -32.01 7.73 13.91
N SER A 84 -32.49 8.99 13.84
CA SER A 84 -33.27 9.49 12.71
C SER A 84 -32.39 9.98 11.56
N ASP A 85 -32.90 9.89 10.32
CA ASP A 85 -32.24 10.47 9.15
C ASP A 85 -32.69 11.91 8.94
N ARG A 86 -31.74 12.86 8.90
CA ARG A 86 -32.00 14.28 8.62
C ARG A 86 -31.54 14.63 7.22
N LEU A 87 -32.40 15.30 6.46
CA LEU A 87 -32.05 15.78 5.13
C LEU A 87 -30.95 16.86 5.22
N VAL A 88 -29.82 16.63 4.56
CA VAL A 88 -28.72 17.59 4.47
C VAL A 88 -28.77 18.36 3.16
N SER A 89 -29.00 17.66 2.05
CA SER A 89 -29.04 18.27 0.73
C SER A 89 -29.93 17.49 -0.23
N SER A 90 -30.56 18.23 -1.14
CA SER A 90 -31.28 17.69 -2.29
C SER A 90 -30.83 18.42 -3.55
N ALA A 91 -30.57 17.67 -4.62
CA ALA A 91 -30.10 18.23 -5.87
C ALA A 91 -30.76 17.57 -7.08
N GLY A 92 -30.83 18.31 -8.18
CA GLY A 92 -31.19 17.81 -9.50
C GLY A 92 -30.02 18.04 -10.46
N THR A 93 -29.67 17.06 -11.28
CA THR A 93 -28.63 17.20 -12.30
C THR A 93 -28.96 16.36 -13.55
N PRO A 94 -28.67 16.83 -14.77
CA PRO A 94 -28.72 15.99 -15.96
C PRO A 94 -27.50 15.05 -16.09
N ASP A 95 -26.42 15.34 -15.36
CA ASP A 95 -25.16 14.59 -15.42
C ASP A 95 -25.22 13.32 -14.57
N THR A 96 -24.35 12.35 -14.87
CA THR A 96 -24.21 11.10 -14.10
C THR A 96 -23.22 11.20 -12.92
N GLN A 97 -22.91 12.43 -12.53
CA GLN A 97 -22.09 12.73 -11.36
C GLN A 97 -22.57 13.99 -10.67
N TYR A 98 -22.35 14.08 -9.36
CA TYR A 98 -22.68 15.27 -8.57
C TYR A 98 -21.72 15.42 -7.40
N ARG A 99 -21.38 16.67 -7.08
CA ARG A 99 -20.44 16.99 -6.01
C ARG A 99 -21.15 17.73 -4.88
N PHE A 100 -21.26 17.08 -3.74
CA PHE A 100 -21.68 17.71 -2.49
C PHE A 100 -20.48 18.41 -1.84
N ARG A 101 -20.70 19.59 -1.25
CA ARG A 101 -19.67 20.41 -0.60
C ARG A 101 -20.12 20.86 0.78
N GLY A 102 -19.19 21.29 1.61
CA GLY A 102 -19.49 21.81 2.95
C GLY A 102 -20.07 20.74 3.88
N LEU A 103 -19.70 19.47 3.69
CA LEU A 103 -20.16 18.38 4.55
C LEU A 103 -19.32 18.34 5.83
N MET A 104 -19.95 17.91 6.91
CA MET A 104 -19.33 17.72 8.21
C MET A 104 -19.00 16.23 8.41
N PRO A 105 -18.15 15.88 9.38
CA PRO A 105 -18.01 14.48 9.79
C PRO A 105 -19.35 13.87 10.20
N GLY A 106 -19.63 12.65 9.75
CA GLY A 106 -20.91 11.99 9.99
C GLY A 106 -21.14 10.77 9.12
N ARG A 107 -22.21 10.03 9.42
CA ARG A 107 -22.68 8.89 8.62
C ARG A 107 -23.80 9.37 7.70
N TYR A 108 -23.65 9.09 6.41
CA TYR A 108 -24.54 9.60 5.37
C TYR A 108 -25.16 8.47 4.56
N THR A 109 -26.39 8.71 4.12
CA THR A 109 -27.08 7.89 3.13
C THR A 109 -27.40 8.76 1.92
N LEU A 110 -26.80 8.44 0.77
CA LEU A 110 -27.11 9.07 -0.50
C LEU A 110 -28.09 8.18 -1.26
N SER A 111 -29.22 8.76 -1.70
CA SER A 111 -30.16 8.14 -2.62
C SER A 111 -30.19 8.90 -3.94
N VAL A 112 -30.07 8.19 -5.06
CA VAL A 112 -30.16 8.74 -6.42
C VAL A 112 -31.28 8.04 -7.17
N ARG A 113 -32.13 8.80 -7.86
CA ARG A 113 -33.20 8.25 -8.72
C ARG A 113 -33.24 8.99 -10.05
N ALA A 114 -33.54 8.27 -11.12
CA ALA A 114 -33.79 8.87 -12.42
C ALA A 114 -35.19 9.51 -12.47
N VAL A 115 -35.30 10.63 -13.17
CA VAL A 115 -36.53 11.40 -13.40
C VAL A 115 -36.65 11.68 -14.88
N ASN A 116 -37.74 11.25 -15.51
CA ASN A 116 -37.96 11.51 -16.94
C ASN A 116 -38.54 12.92 -17.19
N SER A 117 -38.73 13.27 -18.46
CA SER A 117 -39.27 14.57 -18.87
C SER A 117 -40.71 14.84 -18.42
N GLN A 118 -41.45 13.82 -18.00
CA GLN A 118 -42.81 13.92 -17.45
C GLN A 118 -42.82 13.99 -15.90
N GLY A 119 -41.64 14.01 -15.27
CA GLY A 119 -41.51 14.04 -13.80
C GLY A 119 -41.73 12.68 -13.13
N GLN A 120 -41.91 11.59 -13.89
CA GLN A 120 -41.99 10.25 -13.32
C GLN A 120 -40.61 9.85 -12.79
N GLN A 121 -40.60 9.21 -11.62
CA GLN A 121 -39.38 8.81 -10.92
C GLN A 121 -39.20 7.29 -10.97
N GLY A 122 -37.97 6.86 -11.22
CA GLY A 122 -37.59 5.46 -11.13
C GLY A 122 -37.26 5.06 -9.69
N ASP A 123 -36.95 3.77 -9.50
CA ASP A 123 -36.52 3.25 -8.22
C ASP A 123 -35.18 3.89 -7.79
N PRO A 124 -35.03 4.26 -6.50
CA PRO A 124 -33.80 4.85 -6.01
C PRO A 124 -32.71 3.79 -5.79
N ALA A 125 -31.49 4.07 -6.23
CA ALA A 125 -30.29 3.40 -5.70
C ALA A 125 -29.79 4.19 -4.48
N SER A 126 -29.36 3.48 -3.43
CA SER A 126 -28.81 4.11 -2.23
C SER A 126 -27.48 3.51 -1.83
N ILE A 127 -26.59 4.35 -1.28
CA ILE A 127 -25.32 3.94 -0.69
C ILE A 127 -25.11 4.65 0.64
N GLN A 128 -24.50 3.96 1.58
CA GLN A 128 -24.07 4.52 2.86
C GLN A 128 -22.56 4.76 2.86
N PHE A 129 -22.13 5.91 3.38
CA PHE A 129 -20.72 6.23 3.56
C PHE A 129 -20.53 7.05 4.83
N SER A 130 -19.30 7.09 5.34
CA SER A 130 -18.96 7.85 6.55
C SER A 130 -17.84 8.82 6.27
N ILE A 131 -18.02 10.07 6.66
CA ILE A 131 -16.95 11.07 6.72
C ILE A 131 -16.42 11.03 8.14
N SER A 132 -15.42 10.20 8.39
CA SER A 132 -14.79 10.08 9.71
C SER A 132 -13.32 9.68 9.57
N ALA A 133 -12.53 10.03 10.57
CA ALA A 133 -11.22 9.41 10.75
C ALA A 133 -11.40 7.88 10.84
N PRO A 134 -10.40 7.10 10.40
CA PRO A 134 -10.51 5.65 10.43
C PRO A 134 -10.46 5.15 11.88
N ALA A 135 -10.98 3.94 12.10
CA ALA A 135 -10.73 3.22 13.34
C ALA A 135 -9.23 2.88 13.47
N ALA A 136 -8.75 2.68 14.69
CA ALA A 136 -7.40 2.16 14.89
C ALA A 136 -7.29 0.74 14.30
N PRO A 137 -6.09 0.29 13.87
CA PRO A 137 -5.86 -1.10 13.54
C PRO A 137 -6.39 -2.04 14.63
N SER A 138 -7.04 -3.14 14.26
CA SER A 138 -7.50 -4.11 15.26
C SER A 138 -6.33 -4.86 15.90
N PHE A 139 -5.30 -5.13 15.11
CA PHE A 139 -4.03 -5.70 15.56
C PHE A 139 -2.96 -5.49 14.48
N ILE A 140 -1.71 -5.75 14.84
CA ILE A 140 -0.57 -5.72 13.91
C ILE A 140 0.01 -7.12 13.85
N GLU A 141 0.03 -7.69 12.66
CA GLU A 141 0.70 -8.96 12.39
C GLU A 141 2.20 -8.69 12.21
N LEU A 142 3.02 -9.34 13.04
CA LEU A 142 4.47 -9.26 12.93
C LEU A 142 5.03 -10.57 12.38
N THR A 143 5.79 -10.48 11.29
CA THR A 143 6.49 -11.61 10.68
C THR A 143 8.01 -11.44 10.90
N PRO A 144 8.62 -12.24 11.78
CA PRO A 144 10.07 -12.22 11.99
C PRO A 144 10.83 -12.71 10.76
N GLY A 145 11.92 -12.02 10.40
CA GLY A 145 12.91 -12.49 9.43
C GLY A 145 14.33 -12.37 9.97
N TYR A 146 15.32 -12.75 9.17
CA TYR A 146 16.73 -12.56 9.53
C TYR A 146 17.09 -11.07 9.50
N PHE A 147 17.48 -10.51 10.65
CA PHE A 147 17.83 -9.08 10.81
C PHE A 147 16.70 -8.10 10.41
N GLN A 148 15.46 -8.60 10.39
CA GLN A 148 14.30 -7.82 9.98
C GLN A 148 13.01 -8.28 10.66
N ILE A 149 12.03 -7.38 10.71
CA ILE A 149 10.67 -7.67 11.15
C ILE A 149 9.71 -6.96 10.19
N THR A 150 8.76 -7.71 9.64
CA THR A 150 7.68 -7.14 8.81
C THR A 150 6.46 -6.88 9.68
N ALA A 151 5.94 -5.66 9.65
CA ALA A 151 4.72 -5.27 10.34
C ALA A 151 3.58 -5.02 9.34
N THR A 152 2.48 -5.75 9.52
CA THR A 152 1.28 -5.67 8.66
C THR A 152 0.05 -5.37 9.52
N PRO A 153 -0.47 -4.14 9.50
CA PRO A 153 -1.68 -3.77 10.23
C PRO A 153 -2.91 -4.47 9.64
N ARG A 154 -3.86 -4.85 10.50
CA ARG A 154 -5.14 -5.43 10.08
C ARG A 154 -6.29 -4.61 10.62
N GLN A 155 -7.27 -4.35 9.76
CA GLN A 155 -8.46 -3.58 10.10
C GLN A 155 -9.64 -4.50 10.41
N ALA A 156 -10.44 -4.16 11.41
CA ALA A 156 -11.66 -4.91 11.74
C ALA A 156 -12.69 -4.86 10.60
N VAL A 157 -12.74 -3.73 9.89
CA VAL A 157 -13.60 -3.51 8.73
C VAL A 157 -12.71 -3.01 7.60
N TYR A 158 -12.84 -3.63 6.43
CA TYR A 158 -12.11 -3.20 5.24
C TYR A 158 -12.58 -1.82 4.79
N ASP A 159 -11.63 -0.90 4.66
CA ASP A 159 -11.84 0.43 4.09
C ASP A 159 -10.71 0.70 3.08
N PRO A 160 -11.02 0.82 1.78
CA PRO A 160 -10.01 1.01 0.74
C PRO A 160 -9.33 2.39 0.79
N THR A 161 -9.88 3.35 1.54
CA THR A 161 -9.31 4.69 1.69
C THR A 161 -8.26 4.77 2.79
N VAL A 162 -8.14 3.71 3.60
CA VAL A 162 -7.22 3.66 4.74
C VAL A 162 -5.81 3.33 4.29
N GLN A 163 -4.87 4.14 4.76
CA GLN A 163 -3.44 3.88 4.76
C GLN A 163 -2.93 3.80 6.21
N TYR A 164 -1.69 3.36 6.42
CA TYR A 164 -1.11 3.29 7.77
C TYR A 164 0.19 4.08 7.84
N GLU A 165 0.34 4.87 8.90
CA GLU A 165 1.58 5.53 9.24
C GLU A 165 2.33 4.68 10.28
N PHE A 166 3.63 4.45 10.06
CA PHE A 166 4.47 3.54 10.85
C PHE A 166 5.54 4.28 11.64
N TRP A 167 5.70 3.91 12.91
CA TRP A 167 6.80 4.31 13.78
C TRP A 167 7.49 3.09 14.38
N PHE A 168 8.78 3.26 14.65
CA PHE A 168 9.66 2.22 15.17
C PHE A 168 10.51 2.73 16.32
N SER A 169 10.66 1.92 17.36
CA SER A 169 11.52 2.19 18.51
C SER A 169 12.25 0.94 19.00
N ASP A 170 13.49 1.14 19.45
CA ASP A 170 14.31 0.11 20.10
C ASP A 170 13.98 -0.07 21.60
N ALA A 171 13.09 0.77 22.14
CA ALA A 171 12.64 0.77 23.53
C ALA A 171 11.15 1.10 23.60
N GLN A 172 10.44 0.50 24.56
CA GLN A 172 9.02 0.76 24.75
C GLN A 172 8.77 2.22 25.16
N ILE A 173 7.74 2.81 24.57
CA ILE A 173 7.23 4.13 24.92
C ILE A 173 5.98 3.92 25.78
N THR A 174 6.07 4.27 27.06
CA THR A 174 4.97 4.06 28.03
C THR A 174 3.78 4.97 27.78
N ASP A 175 4.03 6.21 27.34
CA ASP A 175 2.98 7.18 26.98
C ASP A 175 2.82 7.23 25.46
N ILE A 176 1.72 6.66 24.96
CA ILE A 176 1.44 6.57 23.52
C ILE A 176 1.37 7.94 22.82
N HIS A 177 1.14 9.03 23.56
CA HIS A 177 1.13 10.37 23.01
C HIS A 177 2.53 10.91 22.69
N GLN A 178 3.58 10.28 23.22
CA GLN A 178 4.98 10.63 22.94
C GLN A 178 5.54 9.93 21.70
N VAL A 179 4.79 9.01 21.08
CA VAL A 179 5.27 8.21 19.93
C VAL A 179 5.85 9.09 18.82
N GLU A 180 5.17 10.18 18.46
CA GLU A 180 5.62 11.06 17.38
C GLU A 180 6.94 11.79 17.68
N ASN A 181 7.28 11.95 18.96
CA ASN A 181 8.50 12.62 19.42
C ASN A 181 9.64 11.64 19.74
N ALA A 182 9.30 10.43 20.21
CA ALA A 182 10.25 9.47 20.78
C ALA A 182 10.54 8.26 19.88
N ALA A 183 9.64 7.92 18.94
CA ALA A 183 9.86 6.88 17.97
C ALA A 183 10.29 7.44 16.61
N ARG A 184 11.03 6.65 15.84
CA ARG A 184 11.42 6.98 14.48
C ARG A 184 10.23 6.78 13.54
N TYR A 185 9.80 7.84 12.86
CA TYR A 185 8.85 7.72 11.75
C TYR A 185 9.48 6.97 10.59
N LEU A 186 8.77 5.97 10.08
CA LEU A 186 9.21 5.12 8.98
C LEU A 186 8.59 5.56 7.65
N GLY A 187 7.29 5.84 7.64
CA GLY A 187 6.57 6.27 6.45
C GLY A 187 5.10 5.87 6.48
N THR A 188 4.43 6.07 5.35
CA THR A 188 3.04 5.65 5.11
C THR A 188 3.02 4.50 4.10
N ALA A 189 2.40 3.37 4.45
CA ALA A 189 2.33 2.19 3.60
C ALA A 189 1.18 1.25 4.02
N LEU A 190 1.04 0.10 3.35
CA LEU A 190 0.16 -0.99 3.77
C LEU A 190 0.87 -2.01 4.71
N TYR A 191 2.19 -2.09 4.62
CA TYR A 191 3.06 -2.86 5.50
C TYR A 191 4.42 -2.19 5.53
N TRP A 192 5.23 -2.52 6.55
CA TRP A 192 6.60 -2.03 6.64
C TRP A 192 7.57 -3.15 6.96
N ILE A 193 8.75 -3.11 6.36
CA ILE A 193 9.86 -4.02 6.69
C ILE A 193 10.90 -3.20 7.44
N ALA A 194 11.01 -3.40 8.76
CA ALA A 194 12.11 -2.85 9.52
C ALA A 194 13.30 -3.80 9.36
N ALA A 195 14.29 -3.40 8.57
CA ALA A 195 15.54 -4.13 8.37
C ALA A 195 16.72 -3.19 8.69
N SER A 196 17.65 -3.63 9.54
CA SER A 196 18.90 -2.89 9.80
C SER A 196 19.93 -3.78 10.48
N VAL A 197 21.20 -3.37 10.41
CA VAL A 197 22.32 -4.00 11.18
C VAL A 197 22.10 -3.97 12.70
N ASN A 198 21.20 -3.12 13.18
CA ASN A 198 20.91 -2.95 14.60
C ASN A 198 19.75 -3.84 15.08
N ILE A 199 19.01 -4.48 14.16
CA ILE A 199 17.99 -5.46 14.51
C ILE A 199 18.66 -6.80 14.80
N ARG A 200 18.58 -7.25 16.05
CA ARG A 200 19.28 -8.45 16.54
C ARG A 200 18.27 -9.50 17.03
N PRO A 201 18.61 -10.80 16.90
CA PRO A 201 17.86 -11.87 17.55
C PRO A 201 17.72 -11.66 19.05
N GLY A 202 16.57 -12.06 19.62
CA GLY A 202 16.35 -12.06 21.07
C GLY A 202 16.18 -10.67 21.70
N ARG A 203 16.04 -9.61 20.89
CA ARG A 203 15.76 -8.25 21.34
C ARG A 203 14.37 -7.83 20.92
N ASP A 204 13.65 -7.21 21.85
CA ASP A 204 12.33 -6.62 21.60
C ASP A 204 12.46 -5.29 20.84
N TYR A 205 11.63 -5.15 19.82
CA TYR A 205 11.43 -3.93 19.05
C TYR A 205 9.94 -3.57 19.04
N TYR A 206 9.67 -2.27 19.03
CA TYR A 206 8.34 -1.74 19.23
C TYR A 206 7.88 -1.00 17.97
N PHE A 207 6.72 -1.39 17.48
CA PHE A 207 6.02 -0.77 16.36
C PHE A 207 4.82 -0.02 16.87
N TYR A 208 4.70 1.23 16.45
CA TYR A 208 3.53 2.07 16.74
C TYR A 208 2.90 2.44 15.42
N ILE A 209 1.66 2.02 15.21
CA ILE A 209 0.99 2.18 13.92
C ILE A 209 -0.39 2.77 14.13
N ARG A 210 -0.76 3.72 13.27
CA ARG A 210 -2.12 4.24 13.20
C ARG A 210 -2.62 4.24 11.77
N ALA A 211 -3.92 4.00 11.62
CA ALA A 211 -4.63 4.21 10.36
C ALA A 211 -4.85 5.70 10.09
N VAL A 212 -4.78 6.10 8.83
CA VAL A 212 -5.03 7.46 8.33
C VAL A 212 -5.85 7.44 7.04
N ASN A 213 -6.67 8.46 6.83
CA ASN A 213 -7.35 8.74 5.57
C ASN A 213 -7.42 10.27 5.35
N GLN A 214 -8.14 10.72 4.31
CA GLN A 214 -8.33 12.16 4.01
C GLN A 214 -9.04 12.94 5.14
N VAL A 215 -9.77 12.25 6.02
CA VAL A 215 -10.54 12.86 7.10
C VAL A 215 -9.70 13.07 8.35
N GLY A 216 -8.83 12.12 8.69
CA GLY A 216 -7.97 12.24 9.84
C GLY A 216 -7.19 10.96 10.18
N LYS A 217 -6.80 10.88 11.45
CA LYS A 217 -5.92 9.83 11.98
C LYS A 217 -6.60 9.12 13.14
N SER A 218 -6.41 7.81 13.21
CA SER A 218 -6.83 6.99 14.34
C SER A 218 -5.86 7.10 15.52
N ALA A 219 -6.22 6.47 16.65
CA ALA A 219 -5.30 6.23 17.74
C ALA A 219 -4.18 5.25 17.32
N PHE A 220 -3.04 5.33 18.01
CA PHE A 220 -1.94 4.38 17.85
C PHE A 220 -2.27 3.01 18.42
N VAL A 221 -1.70 1.99 17.78
CA VAL A 221 -1.64 0.61 18.26
C VAL A 221 -0.18 0.22 18.37
N GLU A 222 0.19 -0.35 19.52
CA GLU A 222 1.52 -0.90 19.77
C GLU A 222 1.56 -2.39 19.38
N ALA A 223 2.67 -2.81 18.80
CA ALA A 223 3.04 -4.22 18.73
C ALA A 223 4.52 -4.41 19.00
N THR A 224 4.84 -5.45 19.77
CA THR A 224 6.21 -5.82 20.11
C THR A 224 6.59 -7.09 19.35
N GLY A 225 7.76 -7.06 18.70
CA GLY A 225 8.28 -8.22 17.99
C GLY A 225 9.78 -8.32 18.08
N GLN A 226 10.27 -9.52 17.80
CA GLN A 226 11.70 -9.82 17.68
C GLN A 226 11.99 -10.27 16.26
N ALA A 227 13.22 -10.06 15.80
CA ALA A 227 13.71 -10.75 14.61
C ALA A 227 13.77 -12.25 14.86
N SER A 228 13.96 -13.04 13.79
CA SER A 228 14.17 -14.48 13.92
C SER A 228 15.26 -14.75 14.97
N ASN A 229 15.09 -15.82 15.75
CA ASN A 229 16.10 -16.35 16.67
C ASN A 229 16.58 -17.75 16.24
N ASP A 230 16.27 -18.16 15.01
CA ASP A 230 16.66 -19.45 14.46
C ASP A 230 18.17 -19.52 14.21
N ALA A 231 18.92 -19.90 15.23
CA ALA A 231 20.37 -20.00 15.18
C ALA A 231 20.88 -20.94 14.06
N ALA A 232 20.15 -22.01 13.75
CA ALA A 232 20.52 -22.93 12.68
C ALA A 232 20.33 -22.27 11.31
N GLY A 233 19.20 -21.59 11.12
CA GLY A 233 18.91 -20.81 9.92
C GLY A 233 19.88 -19.64 9.70
N TYR A 234 20.29 -18.95 10.76
CA TYR A 234 21.35 -17.93 10.67
C TYR A 234 22.69 -18.54 10.25
N LEU A 235 23.09 -19.67 10.82
CA LEU A 235 24.33 -20.35 10.46
C LEU A 235 24.31 -20.77 8.98
N ASP A 236 23.19 -21.28 8.49
CA ASP A 236 23.02 -21.67 7.09
C ASP A 236 23.11 -20.46 6.14
N PHE A 237 22.40 -19.38 6.46
CA PHE A 237 22.49 -18.11 5.71
C PHE A 237 23.93 -17.60 5.59
N PHE A 238 24.66 -17.55 6.71
CA PHE A 238 26.04 -17.08 6.72
C PHE A 238 26.99 -18.05 6.01
N LYS A 239 26.79 -19.37 6.14
CA LYS A 239 27.55 -20.35 5.35
C LYS A 239 27.38 -20.10 3.86
N GLY A 240 26.17 -19.84 3.38
CA GLY A 240 25.91 -19.44 2.00
C GLY A 240 26.77 -18.24 1.57
N GLN A 241 26.68 -17.13 2.30
CA GLN A 241 27.46 -15.91 2.04
C GLN A 241 28.99 -16.14 2.08
N ILE A 242 29.48 -16.95 3.02
CA ILE A 242 30.89 -17.32 3.12
C ILE A 242 31.28 -18.16 1.89
N THR A 243 30.53 -19.21 1.55
CA THR A 243 30.80 -20.07 0.40
C THR A 243 30.69 -19.36 -0.96
N GLU A 244 29.95 -18.26 -1.07
CA GLU A 244 29.82 -17.50 -2.32
C GLU A 244 31.04 -16.61 -2.58
N SER A 245 31.67 -16.09 -1.53
CA SER A 245 32.86 -15.24 -1.65
C SER A 245 34.14 -16.05 -1.90
N HIS A 246 35.07 -15.53 -2.71
CA HIS A 246 36.36 -16.18 -2.95
C HIS A 246 37.16 -16.36 -1.65
N LEU A 247 37.15 -15.33 -0.80
CA LEU A 247 37.75 -15.35 0.55
C LEU A 247 37.11 -16.37 1.49
N GLY A 248 35.78 -16.53 1.45
CA GLY A 248 35.09 -17.47 2.31
C GLY A 248 35.21 -18.92 1.84
N LYS A 249 35.40 -19.17 0.53
CA LYS A 249 35.84 -20.48 0.03
C LYS A 249 37.25 -20.83 0.54
N GLU A 250 38.21 -19.90 0.43
CA GLU A 250 39.55 -20.09 0.98
C GLU A 250 39.56 -20.28 2.51
N LEU A 251 38.66 -19.58 3.23
CA LEU A 251 38.49 -19.74 4.66
C LEU A 251 37.93 -21.13 5.01
N LEU A 252 36.91 -21.61 4.29
CA LEU A 252 36.32 -22.93 4.51
C LEU A 252 37.26 -24.08 4.14
N GLU A 253 38.11 -23.93 3.13
CA GLU A 253 39.16 -24.90 2.79
C GLU A 253 40.23 -25.00 3.88
N LYS A 254 40.49 -23.92 4.63
CA LYS A 254 41.50 -23.88 5.69
C LYS A 254 40.95 -24.16 7.09
N VAL A 255 39.66 -23.93 7.31
CA VAL A 255 38.96 -24.17 8.58
C VAL A 255 38.30 -25.55 8.53
N ASP A 256 39.10 -26.59 8.69
CA ASP A 256 38.60 -27.94 8.89
C ASP A 256 38.03 -28.03 10.32
N LEU A 257 36.70 -27.85 10.44
CA LEU A 257 35.91 -27.79 11.69
C LEU A 257 35.93 -29.15 12.41
N THR A 258 37.04 -29.43 13.06
CA THR A 258 37.22 -30.55 13.99
C THR A 258 37.38 -30.02 15.40
N GLU A 259 36.97 -30.82 16.39
CA GLU A 259 36.69 -30.45 17.79
C GLU A 259 37.86 -29.85 18.61
N ASP A 260 39.01 -29.55 17.97
CA ASP A 260 40.21 -29.03 18.62
C ASP A 260 40.66 -27.68 17.99
N ASN A 261 39.74 -26.71 18.01
CA ASN A 261 39.87 -25.44 17.28
C ASN A 261 40.78 -24.39 17.94
N ALA A 262 41.24 -24.56 19.18
CA ALA A 262 42.05 -23.53 19.85
C ALA A 262 43.50 -23.47 19.34
N SER A 263 44.10 -24.64 19.08
CA SER A 263 45.51 -24.79 18.68
C SER A 263 45.74 -24.36 17.23
N LYS A 264 44.79 -24.67 16.34
CA LYS A 264 44.83 -24.30 14.92
C LYS A 264 44.63 -22.79 14.71
N LEU A 265 43.84 -22.13 15.55
CA LEU A 265 43.65 -20.67 15.52
C LEU A 265 44.94 -19.90 15.84
N GLN A 266 45.79 -20.40 16.74
CA GLN A 266 47.08 -19.77 17.05
C GLN A 266 48.09 -19.93 15.91
N GLN A 267 48.13 -21.11 15.27
CA GLN A 267 48.98 -21.35 14.11
C GLN A 267 48.53 -20.53 12.90
N PHE A 268 47.21 -20.45 12.67
CA PHE A 268 46.60 -19.58 11.67
C PHE A 268 46.91 -18.10 11.93
N SER A 269 46.77 -17.62 13.17
CA SER A 269 47.11 -16.24 13.55
C SER A 269 48.58 -15.90 13.32
N LYS A 270 49.49 -16.87 13.49
CA LYS A 270 50.93 -16.70 13.28
C LYS A 270 51.30 -16.65 11.79
N GLU A 271 50.78 -17.58 11.00
CA GLU A 271 50.96 -17.59 9.53
C GLU A 271 50.32 -16.38 8.86
N TRP A 272 49.24 -15.84 9.45
CA TRP A 272 48.62 -14.60 9.01
C TRP A 272 49.41 -13.35 9.42
N GLN A 273 49.96 -13.29 10.64
CA GLN A 273 50.85 -12.20 11.04
C GLN A 273 52.05 -12.07 10.11
N ASP A 274 52.66 -13.21 9.74
CA ASP A 274 53.78 -13.26 8.79
C ASP A 274 53.37 -12.79 7.38
N ALA A 275 52.08 -12.87 7.02
CA ALA A 275 51.52 -12.34 5.77
C ALA A 275 51.05 -10.87 5.87
N ASN A 276 50.72 -10.39 7.08
CA ASN A 276 50.11 -9.08 7.34
C ASN A 276 51.13 -7.92 7.36
N ASP A 277 52.45 -8.21 7.40
CA ASP A 277 53.51 -7.20 7.18
C ASP A 277 53.51 -6.61 5.75
N LYS A 278 52.60 -7.06 4.87
CA LYS A 278 52.46 -6.56 3.49
C LYS A 278 51.20 -5.75 3.21
N TRP A 279 50.17 -5.76 4.07
CA TRP A 279 48.90 -5.04 3.82
C TRP A 279 48.22 -4.61 5.13
N ASN A 280 47.89 -3.32 5.27
CA ASN A 280 47.24 -2.76 6.46
C ASN A 280 45.71 -2.95 6.41
N ALA A 281 45.24 -4.14 6.79
CA ALA A 281 43.83 -4.38 7.09
C ALA A 281 43.68 -4.83 8.55
N MET A 282 42.85 -4.13 9.33
CA MET A 282 42.51 -4.55 10.70
C MET A 282 41.10 -5.14 10.72
N TRP A 283 40.98 -6.37 11.21
CA TRP A 283 39.70 -7.00 11.52
C TRP A 283 39.67 -7.48 12.97
N GLY A 284 38.47 -7.45 13.57
CA GLY A 284 38.25 -7.90 14.94
C GLY A 284 36.95 -8.69 15.05
N VAL A 285 37.01 -9.84 15.72
CA VAL A 285 35.84 -10.64 16.11
C VAL A 285 35.60 -10.41 17.59
N LYS A 286 34.45 -9.83 17.96
CA LYS A 286 34.06 -9.72 19.35
C LYS A 286 33.29 -10.97 19.75
N ILE A 287 33.81 -11.71 20.72
CA ILE A 287 33.14 -12.87 21.31
C ILE A 287 32.69 -12.49 22.72
N GLU A 288 31.42 -12.70 23.02
CA GLU A 288 30.86 -12.48 24.36
C GLU A 288 30.38 -13.80 24.95
N GLN A 289 30.39 -13.87 26.28
CA GLN A 289 29.94 -15.02 27.04
C GLN A 289 28.58 -14.72 27.67
N THR A 290 27.61 -15.58 27.39
CA THR A 290 26.30 -15.59 28.05
C THR A 290 26.42 -15.94 29.53
N LYS A 291 25.38 -15.62 30.31
CA LYS A 291 25.34 -15.93 31.76
C LYS A 291 25.39 -17.44 32.06
N ASP A 292 25.00 -18.29 31.10
CA ASP A 292 25.09 -19.75 31.14
C ASP A 292 26.42 -20.30 30.58
N GLY A 293 27.40 -19.43 30.33
CA GLY A 293 28.77 -19.83 30.02
C GLY A 293 29.06 -20.12 28.54
N LYS A 294 28.07 -19.98 27.65
CA LYS A 294 28.23 -20.20 26.20
C LYS A 294 28.77 -18.94 25.51
N TYR A 295 29.70 -19.14 24.59
CA TYR A 295 30.28 -18.07 23.79
C TYR A 295 29.49 -17.87 22.49
N TYR A 296 29.28 -16.61 22.10
CA TYR A 296 28.72 -16.25 20.79
C TYR A 296 29.48 -15.08 20.18
N VAL A 297 29.44 -14.98 18.85
CA VAL A 297 30.02 -13.84 18.13
C VAL A 297 29.08 -12.64 18.29
N ALA A 298 29.51 -11.65 19.06
CA ALA A 298 28.76 -10.44 19.38
C ALA A 298 28.95 -9.32 18.34
N GLY A 299 29.96 -9.44 17.49
CA GLY A 299 30.18 -8.55 16.35
C GLY A 299 31.43 -8.89 15.53
N LEU A 300 31.41 -8.46 14.27
CA LEU A 300 32.56 -8.46 13.36
C LEU A 300 32.82 -7.00 12.98
N GLY A 301 34.05 -6.52 13.17
CA GLY A 301 34.48 -5.18 12.80
C GLY A 301 35.56 -5.23 11.73
N LEU A 302 35.43 -4.40 10.71
CA LEU A 302 36.42 -4.17 9.66
C LEU A 302 36.83 -2.70 9.73
N SER A 303 38.12 -2.42 9.78
CA SER A 303 38.65 -1.06 9.68
C SER A 303 39.86 -1.03 8.75
N MET A 304 39.93 0.03 7.95
CA MET A 304 41.03 0.33 7.06
C MET A 304 41.56 1.69 7.49
N GLU A 305 42.85 1.79 7.83
CA GLU A 305 43.47 3.06 8.20
C GLU A 305 44.47 3.44 7.10
N ASP A 306 44.23 4.59 6.48
CA ASP A 306 45.04 5.10 5.37
C ASP A 306 45.90 6.27 5.89
N THR A 307 47.20 6.26 5.57
CA THR A 307 48.12 7.40 5.82
C THR A 307 49.06 7.55 4.62
N PRO A 308 49.63 8.75 4.31
CA PRO A 308 49.64 9.98 5.10
C PRO A 308 49.11 11.28 4.43
N ASP A 309 48.54 11.29 3.22
CA ASP A 309 48.24 12.57 2.52
C ASP A 309 46.74 12.83 2.17
N GLY A 310 45.87 12.71 3.16
CA GLY A 310 44.78 13.68 3.30
C GLY A 310 43.37 13.33 2.81
N LYS A 311 42.49 13.32 3.81
CA LYS A 311 41.06 13.73 3.83
C LYS A 311 39.95 12.71 3.52
N ILE A 312 39.37 12.22 4.62
CA ILE A 312 37.94 12.07 5.00
C ILE A 312 36.88 12.05 3.89
N SER A 313 36.00 11.03 3.91
CA SER A 313 34.63 11.19 4.43
C SER A 313 33.81 9.87 4.42
N GLN A 314 33.08 9.70 5.54
CA GLN A 314 31.86 8.93 5.86
C GLN A 314 31.80 7.41 5.67
#